data_AF-A0AAV2F7R1-F1
#
_entry.id   AF-A0AAV2F7R1-F1
#
_cell.length_a   1.000
_cell.length_b   1.000
_cell.length_c   1.000
_cell.angle_alpha   90.00
_cell.angle_beta   90.00
_cell.angle_gamma   90.00
#
_symmetry.space_group_name_H-M   'P 1'
#
loop_
_entity.id
_entity.type
_entity.pdbx_description
1 polymer ?
#
loop_
_entity_poly.entity_id
_entity_poly.type
_entity_poly.pdbx_seq_one_letter_code
_entity_poly.pdbx_strand_id
1 'polypeptide(L)'
;MGGPGGPGFPLTFGLSKAKFQMEPNTGVTFDDVAGVDEAKQDFMEVVEFLKKPERFTAVGARILKGVLLVGPPSTGKTLLAKAIAGEAGVLFFFFG
;
A
#
# COMPACT_ATOMS: atom_id res chain seq x y z
N MET A 1 -4.43 38.85 41.01
CA MET A 1 -5.06 37.94 40.04
C MET A 1 -4.01 37.58 38.98
N GLY A 2 -3.42 36.39 39.07
CA GLY A 2 -2.47 35.87 38.07
C GLY A 2 -2.93 34.48 37.65
N GLY A 3 -3.34 34.33 36.40
CA GLY A 3 -3.80 33.05 35.85
C GLY A 3 -2.63 32.17 35.41
N PRO A 4 -2.69 30.84 35.58
CA PRO A 4 -1.54 29.95 35.46
C PRO A 4 -1.15 29.69 34.00
N GLY A 5 0.16 29.64 33.74
CA GLY A 5 0.72 29.19 32.47
C GLY A 5 0.27 27.78 32.13
N GLY A 6 -0.40 27.65 30.97
CA GLY A 6 -0.76 26.37 30.37
C GLY A 6 0.49 25.66 29.83
N PRO A 7 0.75 24.39 30.17
CA PRO A 7 1.93 23.65 29.73
C PRO A 7 1.96 23.53 28.21
N GLY A 8 3.12 23.82 27.60
CA GLY A 8 3.36 23.52 26.20
C GLY A 8 3.11 22.04 25.95
N PHE A 9 2.15 21.72 25.08
CA PHE A 9 1.94 20.39 24.54
C PHE A 9 3.14 20.03 23.65
N PRO A 10 3.99 19.05 24.02
CA PRO A 10 5.04 18.56 23.14
C PRO A 10 4.55 17.24 22.52
N LEU A 11 3.50 17.24 21.69
CA LEU A 11 2.90 15.99 21.17
C LEU A 11 2.35 16.06 19.73
N THR A 12 2.93 16.86 18.83
CA THR A 12 2.59 16.77 17.38
C THR A 12 3.63 15.98 16.57
N PHE A 13 4.56 15.30 17.24
CA PHE A 13 5.60 14.47 16.61
C PHE A 13 5.12 13.02 16.48
N GLY A 14 4.10 12.77 15.67
CA GLY A 14 3.56 11.40 15.53
C GLY A 14 2.46 11.18 14.50
N LEU A 15 1.89 12.25 13.92
CA LEU A 15 0.94 12.09 12.83
C LEU A 15 1.72 11.99 11.52
N SER A 16 1.97 10.75 11.09
CA SER A 16 2.51 10.45 9.76
C SER A 16 1.71 11.23 8.72
N LYS A 17 2.41 12.08 7.95
CA LYS A 17 1.85 12.94 6.89
C LYS A 17 1.51 12.10 5.64
N ALA A 18 0.79 11.00 5.82
CA ALA A 18 0.35 10.16 4.72
C ALA A 18 -0.52 10.99 3.79
N LYS A 19 -0.30 10.89 2.48
CA LYS A 19 -1.31 11.32 1.53
C LYS A 19 -2.39 10.24 1.51
N PHE A 20 -3.41 10.44 2.33
CA PHE A 20 -4.58 9.56 2.37
C PHE A 20 -5.37 9.72 1.07
N GLN A 21 -5.24 8.75 0.17
CA GLN A 21 -6.16 8.64 -0.97
C GLN A 21 -7.40 7.92 -0.44
N MET A 22 -8.46 8.68 -0.09
CA MET A 22 -9.70 8.13 0.49
C MET A 22 -10.62 7.47 -0.54
N GLU A 23 -10.20 7.38 -1.81
CA GLU A 23 -10.89 6.56 -2.78
C GLU A 23 -10.29 5.15 -2.77
N PRO A 24 -11.09 4.11 -2.51
CA PRO A 24 -10.62 2.72 -2.54
C PRO A 24 -10.13 2.32 -3.94
N ASN A 25 -10.48 3.11 -4.96
CA ASN A 25 -10.05 2.89 -6.32
C ASN A 25 -8.83 3.78 -6.61
N THR A 26 -7.68 3.15 -6.83
CA THR A 26 -6.47 3.84 -7.28
C THR A 26 -6.63 4.42 -8.68
N GLY A 27 -7.64 3.97 -9.45
CA GLY A 27 -7.84 4.29 -10.85
C GLY A 27 -6.78 3.70 -11.77
N VAL A 28 -5.96 2.78 -11.25
CA VAL A 28 -4.83 2.15 -11.93
C VAL A 28 -4.95 0.64 -11.77
N THR A 29 -4.83 -0.08 -12.88
CA THR A 29 -4.90 -1.54 -13.01
C THR A 29 -3.61 -2.09 -13.60
N PHE A 30 -3.48 -3.41 -13.73
CA PHE A 30 -2.29 -3.98 -14.39
C PHE A 30 -2.19 -3.60 -15.86
N ASP A 31 -3.29 -3.25 -16.52
CA ASP A 31 -3.29 -2.78 -17.91
C ASP A 31 -2.57 -1.44 -18.08
N ASP A 32 -2.51 -0.64 -17.02
CA ASP A 32 -1.80 0.64 -16.99
C ASP A 32 -0.29 0.49 -16.76
N VAL A 33 0.19 -0.74 -16.50
CA VAL A 33 1.61 -1.04 -16.30
C VAL A 33 2.18 -1.81 -17.50
N ALA A 34 3.05 -1.15 -18.26
CA ALA A 34 3.76 -1.75 -19.38
C ALA A 34 5.06 -2.46 -18.93
N GLY A 35 5.41 -3.56 -19.60
CA GLY A 35 6.74 -4.17 -19.54
C GLY A 35 7.06 -4.93 -18.24
N VAL A 36 6.03 -5.38 -17.52
CA VAL A 36 6.18 -6.10 -16.24
C VAL A 36 5.46 -7.46 -16.28
N ASP A 37 5.37 -8.09 -17.45
CA ASP A 37 4.52 -9.28 -17.67
C ASP A 37 4.93 -10.48 -16.79
N GLU A 38 6.23 -10.69 -16.59
CA GLU A 38 6.74 -11.69 -15.64
C GLU A 38 6.32 -11.35 -14.21
N ALA A 39 6.49 -10.08 -13.81
CA ALA A 39 6.15 -9.63 -12.47
C ALA A 39 4.63 -9.65 -12.21
N LYS A 40 3.80 -9.43 -13.25
CA LYS A 40 2.34 -9.53 -13.15
C LYS A 40 1.91 -10.92 -12.70
N GLN A 41 2.57 -12.00 -13.15
CA GLN A 41 2.24 -13.35 -12.70
C GLN A 41 2.49 -13.52 -11.20
N ASP A 42 3.65 -13.09 -10.72
CA ASP A 42 3.99 -13.12 -9.29
C ASP A 42 3.01 -12.27 -8.46
N PHE A 43 2.63 -11.10 -8.97
CA PHE A 43 1.71 -10.21 -8.28
C PHE A 43 0.25 -10.64 -8.36
N MET A 44 -0.15 -11.47 -9.33
CA MET A 44 -1.49 -12.07 -9.34
C MET A 44 -1.71 -12.98 -8.13
N GLU A 45 -0.67 -13.71 -7.69
CA GLU A 45 -0.76 -14.50 -6.45
C GLU A 45 -0.98 -13.59 -5.24
N VAL A 46 -0.26 -12.46 -5.19
CA VAL A 46 -0.44 -11.45 -4.12
C VAL A 46 -1.84 -10.84 -4.16
N VAL A 47 -2.37 -10.53 -5.34
CA VAL A 47 -3.74 -10.01 -5.50
C VAL A 47 -4.78 -11.02 -5.03
N GLU A 48 -4.67 -12.29 -5.42
CA GLU A 48 -5.59 -13.35 -4.98
C GLU A 48 -5.50 -13.56 -3.46
N PHE A 49 -4.29 -13.48 -2.89
CA PHE A 49 -4.09 -13.49 -1.44
C PHE A 49 -4.83 -12.35 -0.75
N LEU A 50 -4.73 -11.12 -1.28
CA LEU A 50 -5.43 -9.96 -0.72
C LEU A 50 -6.95 -10.08 -0.82
N LYS A 51 -7.47 -10.70 -1.90
CA LYS A 51 -8.91 -10.92 -2.09
C LYS A 51 -9.47 -12.04 -1.21
N LYS A 52 -8.72 -13.13 -1.01
CA LYS A 52 -9.18 -14.35 -0.33
C LYS A 52 -8.13 -14.91 0.62
N PRO A 53 -7.75 -14.18 1.69
CA PRO A 53 -6.69 -14.61 2.60
C PRO A 53 -7.00 -15.95 3.28
N GLU A 54 -8.29 -16.24 3.52
CA GLU A 54 -8.76 -17.47 4.18
C GLU A 54 -8.33 -18.75 3.44
N ARG A 55 -8.31 -18.71 2.10
CA ARG A 55 -7.91 -19.86 1.27
C ARG A 55 -6.45 -20.23 1.48
N PHE A 56 -5.60 -19.23 1.67
CA PHE A 56 -4.16 -19.42 1.89
C PHE A 56 -3.89 -19.90 3.32
N THR A 57 -4.63 -19.38 4.31
CA THR A 57 -4.50 -19.86 5.70
C THR A 57 -5.00 -21.30 5.87
N ALA A 58 -6.03 -21.71 5.12
CA ALA A 58 -6.58 -23.06 5.20
C ALA A 58 -5.61 -24.15 4.73
N VAL A 59 -4.71 -23.82 3.79
CA VAL A 59 -3.67 -24.74 3.30
C VAL A 59 -2.35 -24.61 4.07
N GLY A 60 -2.32 -23.82 5.15
CA GLY A 60 -1.11 -23.58 5.94
C GLY A 60 -0.06 -22.71 5.24
N ALA A 61 -0.45 -21.97 4.20
CA ALA A 61 0.48 -21.09 3.49
C ALA A 61 0.90 -19.91 4.39
N ARG A 62 2.16 -19.52 4.27
CA ARG A 62 2.72 -18.41 5.03
C ARG A 62 2.22 -17.09 4.44
N ILE A 63 1.60 -16.28 5.28
CA ILE A 63 1.14 -14.92 4.90
C ILE A 63 2.34 -14.06 4.52
N LEU A 64 2.29 -13.49 3.31
CA LEU A 64 3.22 -12.45 2.86
C LEU A 64 2.98 -11.18 3.67
N LYS A 65 3.99 -10.76 4.44
CA LYS A 65 3.90 -9.56 5.29
C LYS A 65 4.30 -8.27 4.59
N GLY A 66 5.00 -8.37 3.46
CA GLY A 66 5.47 -7.21 2.71
C GLY A 66 6.27 -7.61 1.48
N VAL A 67 6.30 -6.70 0.50
CA VAL A 67 7.05 -6.82 -0.74
C VAL A 67 7.94 -5.58 -0.85
N LEU A 68 9.20 -5.77 -1.26
CA LEU A 68 10.13 -4.69 -1.54
C LEU A 68 10.36 -4.60 -3.05
N LEU A 69 9.94 -3.51 -3.68
CA LEU A 69 10.19 -3.24 -5.10
C LEU A 69 11.50 -2.46 -5.27
N VAL A 70 12.49 -3.06 -5.95
CA VAL A 70 13.82 -2.47 -6.15
C VAL A 70 14.05 -2.14 -7.63
N GLY A 71 14.69 -1.00 -7.92
CA GLY A 71 15.17 -0.67 -9.26
C GLY A 71 15.49 0.82 -9.42
N PRO A 72 15.95 1.24 -10.61
CA PRO A 72 16.23 2.65 -10.94
C PRO A 72 15.02 3.58 -10.74
N PRO A 73 15.21 4.89 -10.54
CA PRO A 73 14.08 5.82 -10.55
C PRO A 73 13.29 5.74 -11.86
N SER A 74 11.99 6.04 -11.81
CA SER A 74 11.07 6.06 -12.97
C SER A 74 10.71 4.70 -13.60
N THR A 75 11.08 3.56 -13.01
CA THR A 75 10.65 2.22 -13.51
C THR A 75 9.25 1.79 -13.05
N GLY A 76 8.36 2.73 -12.75
CA GLY A 76 6.96 2.40 -12.45
C GLY A 76 6.68 1.71 -11.12
N LYS A 77 7.62 1.62 -10.16
CA LYS A 77 7.41 0.93 -8.86
C LYS A 77 6.16 1.40 -8.10
N THR A 78 5.97 2.71 -7.97
CA THR A 78 4.78 3.27 -7.31
C THR A 78 3.51 3.03 -8.12
N LEU A 79 3.60 3.03 -9.45
CA LEU A 79 2.48 2.78 -10.35
C LEU A 79 2.04 1.30 -10.25
N LEU A 80 3.01 0.39 -10.18
CA LEU A 80 2.78 -1.03 -9.94
C LEU A 80 2.13 -1.31 -8.58
N ALA A 81 2.60 -0.64 -7.50
CA ALA A 81 1.97 -0.77 -6.19
C ALA A 81 0.50 -0.30 -6.18
N LYS A 82 0.18 0.76 -6.94
CA LYS A 82 -1.20 1.23 -7.14
C LYS A 82 -2.04 0.26 -7.97
N ALA A 83 -1.45 -0.33 -9.01
CA ALA A 83 -2.11 -1.35 -9.83
C ALA A 83 -2.47 -2.58 -8.99
N ILE A 84 -1.56 -3.09 -8.15
CA ILE A 84 -1.82 -4.23 -7.27
C ILE A 84 -3.01 -3.94 -6.32
N ALA A 85 -3.06 -2.74 -5.73
CA ALA A 85 -4.16 -2.35 -4.86
C ALA A 85 -5.49 -2.20 -5.61
N GLY A 86 -5.45 -1.62 -6.83
CA GLY A 86 -6.61 -1.50 -7.70
C GLY A 86 -7.17 -2.86 -8.13
N GLU A 87 -6.29 -3.78 -8.53
CA GLU A 87 -6.64 -5.16 -8.87
C GLU A 87 -7.22 -5.92 -7.69
N ALA A 88 -6.67 -5.74 -6.49
CA ALA A 88 -7.16 -6.35 -5.26
C ALA A 88 -8.46 -5.70 -4.75
N GLY A 89 -8.80 -4.48 -5.19
CA GLY A 89 -9.94 -3.72 -4.68
C GLY A 89 -9.77 -3.29 -3.21
N VAL A 90 -8.53 -3.06 -2.78
CA VAL A 90 -8.19 -2.69 -1.39
C VAL A 90 -7.70 -1.25 -1.31
N LEU A 91 -7.83 -0.64 -0.13
CA LEU A 91 -7.37 0.73 0.11
C LEU A 91 -5.83 0.82 -0.02
N PHE A 92 -5.35 1.83 -0.74
CA PHE A 92 -3.93 2.08 -0.95
C PHE A 92 -3.42 3.27 -0.12
N PHE A 93 -2.47 3.02 0.78
CA PHE A 93 -1.80 4.07 1.56
C PHE A 93 -0.42 4.37 0.98
N PHE A 94 -0.13 5.64 0.74
CA PHE A 94 1.18 6.08 0.26
C PHE A 94 1.77 7.15 1.17
N PHE A 95 2.98 6.89 1.66
CA PHE A 95 3.80 7.80 2.43
C PHE A 95 5.03 8.14 1.59
N GLY A 96 5.24 9.42 1.31
CA GLY A 96 6.37 9.95 0.55
C GLY A 96 6.93 11.20 1.20
#